data_AF-A0A841VKU1-F1
#
_entry.id   AF-A0A841VKU1-F1
#
_cell.length_a   1.000
_cell.length_b   1.000
_cell.length_c   1.000
_cell.angle_alpha   90.00
_cell.angle_beta   90.00
_cell.angle_gamma   90.00
#
_symmetry.space_group_name_H-M   'P 1'
#
loop_
_entity.id
_entity.type
_entity.pdbx_description
1 polymer ?
#
loop_
_entity_poly.entity_id
_entity_poly.type
_entity_poly.pdbx_seq_one_letter_code
_entity_poly.pdbx_strand_id
1 'polypeptide(L)'
;MNYFAYSQQAPRSFHCNTIDEQAIAQAELYSHLETQAEAVAPTQDPLTSRDRRIIGEIIEVEPESVRTIWIEGGITVWVQLVGGGRLPFDRNWFATRVAEVKANLLETPLERNERLSDELEKACTVFGLYHGEINWLSFSTKLYRDGHFVGFVGCNQQGWYARPRQYGVNRVAGSAKDVIASLGVRTAVAA
;
A
#
# COMPACT_ATOMS: atom_id res chain seq x y z
N MET A 1 6.87 -88.82 -8.45
CA MET A 1 6.91 -88.06 -7.18
C MET A 1 6.57 -86.61 -7.51
N ASN A 2 5.40 -86.17 -7.07
CA ASN A 2 4.79 -84.89 -7.46
C ASN A 2 5.27 -83.78 -6.53
N TYR A 3 5.81 -82.71 -7.11
CA TYR A 3 6.08 -81.45 -6.41
C TYR A 3 4.79 -80.63 -6.38
N PHE A 4 4.21 -80.44 -5.20
CA PHE A 4 3.08 -79.55 -4.97
C PHE A 4 3.57 -78.10 -4.97
N ALA A 5 3.13 -77.31 -5.95
CA ALA A 5 3.28 -75.85 -5.92
C ALA A 5 2.19 -75.25 -5.03
N TYR A 6 2.57 -74.68 -3.89
CA TYR A 6 1.68 -73.86 -3.08
C TYR A 6 1.42 -72.53 -3.80
N SER A 7 0.20 -72.31 -4.27
CA SER A 7 -0.29 -70.95 -4.55
C SER A 7 -1.05 -70.47 -3.32
N GLN A 8 -0.53 -69.45 -2.64
CA GLN A 8 -1.32 -68.74 -1.64
C GLN A 8 -2.32 -67.84 -2.37
N GLN A 9 -3.60 -68.16 -2.22
CA GLN A 9 -4.71 -67.30 -2.59
C GLN A 9 -4.81 -66.17 -1.56
N ALA A 10 -4.80 -64.92 -2.02
CA ALA A 10 -5.00 -63.76 -1.15
C ALA A 10 -6.38 -63.81 -0.46
N PRO A 11 -6.51 -63.40 0.81
CA PRO A 11 -7.77 -63.42 1.54
C PRO A 11 -8.85 -62.58 0.84
N ARG A 12 -10.06 -63.14 0.69
CA ARG A 12 -11.26 -62.47 0.16
C ARG A 12 -11.87 -61.50 1.18
N SER A 13 -11.11 -60.49 1.59
CA SER A 13 -11.63 -59.41 2.42
C SER A 13 -11.06 -58.07 1.96
N PHE A 14 -11.25 -57.75 0.68
CA PHE A 14 -11.29 -56.35 0.27
C PHE A 14 -12.70 -55.86 0.58
N HIS A 15 -12.85 -55.34 1.79
CA HIS A 15 -14.03 -54.64 2.25
C HIS A 15 -14.36 -53.56 1.21
N CYS A 16 -15.58 -53.61 0.66
CA CYS A 16 -16.09 -52.58 -0.22
C CYS A 16 -16.19 -51.29 0.58
N ASN A 17 -15.20 -50.40 0.46
CA ASN A 17 -15.46 -49.00 0.72
C ASN A 17 -16.48 -48.60 -0.34
N THR A 18 -17.73 -48.44 0.07
CA THR A 18 -18.83 -48.03 -0.79
C THR A 18 -18.43 -46.74 -1.48
N ILE A 19 -18.59 -46.71 -2.81
CA ILE A 19 -18.22 -45.58 -3.69
C ILE A 19 -18.71 -44.24 -3.13
N ASP A 20 -19.83 -44.25 -2.40
CA ASP A 20 -20.41 -43.10 -1.71
C ASP A 20 -19.51 -42.51 -0.59
N GLU A 21 -18.83 -43.33 0.22
CA GLU A 21 -17.94 -42.83 1.28
C GLU A 21 -16.69 -42.16 0.68
N GLN A 22 -16.21 -42.69 -0.45
CA GLN A 22 -15.08 -42.12 -1.18
C GLN A 22 -15.46 -40.80 -1.85
N ALA A 23 -16.69 -40.69 -2.37
CA ALA A 23 -17.21 -39.46 -2.95
C ALA A 23 -17.44 -38.36 -1.89
N ILE A 24 -17.92 -38.73 -0.69
CA ILE A 24 -18.11 -37.82 0.44
C ILE A 24 -16.74 -37.31 0.92
N ALA A 25 -15.76 -38.20 1.13
CA ALA A 25 -14.42 -37.81 1.55
C ALA A 25 -13.72 -36.91 0.51
N GLN A 26 -13.96 -37.14 -0.79
CA GLN A 26 -13.43 -36.29 -1.86
C GLN A 26 -14.10 -34.89 -1.85
N ALA A 27 -15.42 -34.83 -1.64
CA ALA A 27 -16.15 -33.56 -1.55
C ALA A 27 -15.75 -32.74 -0.32
N GLU A 28 -15.53 -33.41 0.82
CA GLU A 28 -15.01 -32.78 2.04
C GLU A 28 -13.58 -32.26 1.82
N LEU A 29 -12.70 -33.03 1.17
CA LEU A 29 -11.37 -32.56 0.78
C LEU A 29 -11.42 -31.35 -0.15
N TYR A 30 -12.32 -31.35 -1.13
CA TYR A 30 -12.52 -30.21 -2.02
C TYR A 30 -13.03 -28.98 -1.27
N SER A 31 -13.99 -29.14 -0.36
CA SER A 31 -14.51 -28.06 0.48
C SER A 31 -13.45 -27.53 1.43
N HIS A 32 -12.61 -28.39 2.03
CA HIS A 32 -11.49 -27.97 2.85
C HIS A 32 -10.41 -27.26 2.04
N LEU A 33 -10.12 -27.69 0.80
CA LEU A 33 -9.20 -27.01 -0.10
C LEU A 33 -9.74 -25.65 -0.59
N GLU A 34 -11.03 -25.53 -0.88
CA GLU A 34 -11.68 -24.24 -1.19
C GLU A 34 -11.69 -23.32 0.03
N THR A 35 -12.03 -23.83 1.21
CA THR A 35 -12.04 -23.06 2.46
C THR A 35 -10.63 -22.61 2.85
N GLN A 36 -9.61 -23.45 2.61
CA GLN A 36 -8.21 -23.12 2.88
C GLN A 36 -7.61 -22.21 1.79
N ALA A 37 -8.13 -22.26 0.56
CA ALA A 37 -7.81 -21.30 -0.51
C ALA A 37 -8.42 -19.91 -0.24
N GLU A 38 -9.59 -19.83 0.41
CA GLU A 38 -10.16 -18.56 0.89
C GLU A 38 -9.46 -18.03 2.17
N ALA A 39 -8.73 -18.88 2.91
CA ALA A 39 -8.11 -18.52 4.18
C ALA A 39 -6.65 -18.02 4.10
N VAL A 40 -6.09 -17.77 2.90
CA VAL A 40 -4.70 -17.28 2.77
C VAL A 40 -4.60 -16.07 1.84
N ALA A 41 -4.81 -14.88 2.40
CA ALA A 41 -3.85 -13.77 2.39
C ALA A 41 -4.38 -12.66 3.30
N PRO A 42 -3.54 -11.95 4.07
CA PRO A 42 -3.95 -10.64 4.54
C PRO A 42 -4.35 -9.82 3.31
N THR A 43 -5.49 -9.12 3.38
CA THR A 43 -5.92 -8.07 2.43
C THR A 43 -4.99 -6.86 2.50
N GLN A 44 -3.69 -7.08 2.57
CA GLN A 44 -2.69 -6.10 2.21
C GLN A 44 -2.53 -6.20 0.71
N ASP A 45 -2.93 -5.12 0.08
CA ASP A 45 -2.55 -4.83 -1.27
C ASP A 45 -1.04 -5.06 -1.46
N PRO A 46 -0.62 -6.01 -2.32
CA PRO A 46 0.78 -6.38 -2.45
C PRO A 46 1.64 -5.25 -3.06
N LEU A 47 1.00 -4.21 -3.59
CA LEU A 47 1.68 -3.05 -4.16
C LEU A 47 1.36 -1.78 -3.37
N THR A 48 2.40 -1.02 -3.05
CA THR A 48 2.21 0.34 -2.55
C THR A 48 1.74 1.26 -3.68
N SER A 49 1.16 2.41 -3.33
CA SER A 49 0.83 3.46 -4.30
C SER A 49 2.05 3.89 -5.14
N ARG A 50 3.23 3.90 -4.52
CA ARG A 50 4.49 4.21 -5.20
C ARG A 50 4.89 3.12 -6.19
N ASP A 51 4.71 1.84 -5.84
CA ASP A 51 5.00 0.74 -6.76
C ASP A 51 4.11 0.80 -7.99
N ARG A 52 2.81 1.08 -7.81
CA ARG A 52 1.89 1.31 -8.93
C ARG A 52 2.31 2.46 -9.82
N ARG A 53 2.78 3.57 -9.25
CA ARG A 53 3.29 4.71 -10.03
C ARG A 53 4.52 4.33 -10.83
N ILE A 54 5.45 3.58 -10.23
CA ILE A 54 6.63 3.09 -10.94
C ILE A 54 6.22 2.18 -12.09
N ILE A 55 5.34 1.21 -11.85
CA ILE A 55 4.89 0.26 -12.88
C ILE A 55 4.11 1.00 -13.97
N GLY A 56 3.20 1.91 -13.59
CA GLY A 56 2.42 2.74 -14.50
C GLY A 56 3.30 3.59 -15.42
N GLU A 57 4.37 4.18 -14.89
CA GLU A 57 5.36 4.92 -15.69
C GLU A 57 6.09 4.01 -16.69
N ILE A 58 6.48 2.79 -16.29
CA ILE A 58 7.22 1.85 -17.16
C ILE A 58 6.38 1.38 -18.35
N ILE A 59 5.09 1.14 -18.13
CA ILE A 59 4.18 0.56 -19.14
C ILE A 59 3.19 1.59 -19.71
N GLU A 60 3.36 2.86 -19.37
CA GLU A 60 2.58 4.01 -19.83
C GLU A 60 1.07 3.90 -19.56
N VAL A 61 0.69 3.53 -18.33
CA VAL A 61 -0.72 3.47 -17.88
C VAL A 61 -0.93 4.20 -16.56
N GLU A 62 -2.19 4.51 -16.25
CA GLU A 62 -2.55 5.07 -14.95
C GLU A 62 -2.18 4.08 -13.82
N PRO A 63 -1.54 4.55 -12.73
CA PRO A 63 -1.12 3.71 -11.61
C PRO A 63 -2.25 2.83 -11.06
N GLU A 64 -3.45 3.38 -10.95
CA GLU A 64 -4.65 2.75 -10.43
C GLU A 64 -5.15 1.60 -11.33
N SER A 65 -4.72 1.58 -12.59
CA SER A 65 -5.01 0.48 -13.50
C SER A 65 -4.16 -0.76 -13.22
N VAL A 66 -3.10 -0.67 -12.42
CA VAL A 66 -2.23 -1.79 -12.06
C VAL A 66 -2.79 -2.53 -10.84
N ARG A 67 -3.18 -3.80 -11.04
CA ARG A 67 -3.73 -4.65 -9.98
C ARG A 67 -2.64 -5.34 -9.18
N THR A 68 -1.73 -6.04 -9.86
CA THR A 68 -0.67 -6.83 -9.22
C THR A 68 0.44 -7.16 -10.22
N ILE A 69 1.55 -7.70 -9.72
CA ILE A 69 2.73 -8.13 -10.48
C ILE A 69 3.25 -9.46 -9.90
N TRP A 70 3.73 -10.35 -10.76
CA TRP A 70 4.43 -11.56 -10.32
C TRP A 70 5.52 -11.96 -11.32
N ILE A 71 6.44 -12.82 -10.86
CA ILE A 71 7.48 -13.39 -11.71
C ILE A 71 7.11 -14.84 -11.97
N GLU A 72 7.09 -15.22 -13.24
CA GLU A 72 6.86 -16.60 -13.68
C GLU A 72 8.14 -17.17 -14.30
N GLY A 73 8.49 -18.40 -13.90
CA GLY A 73 9.66 -19.11 -14.42
C GLY A 73 11.00 -18.43 -14.15
N GLY A 74 11.05 -17.38 -13.31
CA GLY A 74 12.25 -16.60 -13.02
C GLY A 74 12.74 -15.68 -14.15
N ILE A 75 12.01 -15.63 -15.27
CA ILE A 75 12.42 -14.96 -16.51
C ILE A 75 11.39 -13.92 -16.95
N THR A 76 10.10 -14.18 -16.73
CA THR A 76 9.02 -13.29 -17.18
C THR A 76 8.40 -12.56 -15.99
N VAL A 77 8.29 -11.25 -16.09
CA VAL A 77 7.50 -10.41 -15.19
C VAL A 77 6.12 -10.22 -15.82
N TRP A 78 5.08 -10.57 -15.10
CA TRP A 78 3.69 -10.37 -15.52
C TRP A 78 3.07 -9.23 -14.74
N VAL A 79 2.47 -8.28 -15.45
CA VAL A 79 1.67 -7.20 -14.86
C VAL A 79 0.20 -7.44 -15.21
N GLN A 80 -0.66 -7.49 -14.20
CA GLN A 80 -2.12 -7.64 -14.36
C GLN A 80 -2.79 -6.28 -14.18
N LEU A 81 -3.64 -5.92 -15.14
CA LEU A 81 -4.44 -4.70 -15.07
C LEU A 81 -5.81 -4.96 -14.42
N VAL A 82 -6.39 -3.92 -13.82
CA VAL A 82 -7.72 -3.95 -13.17
C VAL A 82 -8.83 -4.24 -14.17
N GLY A 83 -8.76 -3.67 -15.38
CA GLY A 83 -9.73 -3.89 -16.47
C GLY A 83 -9.64 -5.25 -17.17
N GLY A 84 -8.81 -6.16 -16.65
CA GLY A 84 -8.43 -7.38 -17.35
C GLY A 84 -7.22 -7.15 -18.27
N GLY A 85 -6.56 -8.23 -18.66
CA GLY A 85 -5.30 -8.17 -19.43
C GLY A 85 -4.06 -8.42 -18.57
N ARG A 86 -3.10 -9.15 -19.18
CA ARG A 86 -1.81 -9.49 -18.60
C ARG A 86 -0.73 -9.12 -19.60
N LEU A 87 0.27 -8.37 -19.14
CA LEU A 87 1.39 -7.92 -19.96
C LEU A 87 2.66 -8.64 -19.52
N PRO A 88 3.31 -9.43 -20.40
CA PRO A 88 4.59 -10.07 -20.12
C PRO A 88 5.76 -9.15 -20.45
N PHE A 89 6.78 -9.16 -19.60
CA PHE A 89 8.04 -8.45 -19.80
C PHE A 89 9.23 -9.33 -19.45
N ASP A 90 10.35 -9.13 -20.13
CA ASP A 90 11.62 -9.73 -19.70
C ASP A 90 12.02 -9.17 -18.33
N ARG A 91 12.45 -10.06 -17.41
CA ARG A 91 12.80 -9.69 -16.04
C ARG A 91 13.94 -8.68 -15.96
N ASN A 92 15.00 -8.85 -16.75
CA ASN A 92 16.18 -7.98 -16.67
C ASN A 92 15.87 -6.61 -17.27
N TRP A 93 15.13 -6.58 -18.37
CA TRP A 93 14.61 -5.36 -18.95
C TRP A 93 13.72 -4.61 -17.95
N PHE A 94 12.77 -5.30 -17.31
CA PHE A 94 11.84 -4.67 -16.36
C PHE A 94 12.59 -4.13 -15.12
N ALA A 95 13.54 -4.91 -14.58
CA ALA A 95 14.38 -4.47 -13.47
C ALA A 95 15.20 -3.20 -13.80
N THR A 96 15.71 -3.11 -15.03
CA THR A 96 16.46 -1.94 -15.52
C THR A 96 15.56 -0.71 -15.57
N ARG A 97 14.35 -0.84 -16.13
CA ARG A 97 13.36 0.25 -16.16
C ARG A 97 12.89 0.69 -14.78
N VAL A 98 12.69 -0.25 -13.86
CA VAL A 98 12.39 0.08 -12.44
C VAL A 98 13.49 0.93 -11.84
N ALA A 99 14.77 0.63 -12.08
CA ALA A 99 15.88 1.43 -11.56
C ALA A 99 15.91 2.83 -12.17
N GLU A 100 15.72 2.95 -13.49
CA GLU A 100 15.67 4.24 -14.21
C GLU A 100 14.52 5.12 -13.72
N VAL A 101 13.33 4.56 -13.56
CA VAL A 101 12.17 5.29 -13.05
C VAL A 101 12.37 5.68 -11.60
N LYS A 102 12.85 4.76 -10.74
CA LYS A 102 13.13 5.08 -9.32
C LYS A 102 14.13 6.22 -9.15
N ALA A 103 15.11 6.35 -10.04
CA ALA A 103 16.10 7.42 -9.99
C ALA A 103 15.51 8.81 -10.30
N ASN A 104 14.44 8.87 -11.09
CA ASN A 104 13.85 10.13 -11.57
C ASN A 104 12.48 10.44 -10.94
N LEU A 105 11.80 9.44 -10.37
CA LEU A 105 10.45 9.60 -9.84
C LEU A 105 10.47 10.36 -8.52
N LEU A 106 10.09 11.64 -8.62
CA LEU A 106 9.91 12.50 -7.46
C LEU A 106 8.82 11.97 -6.53
N GLU A 107 9.12 12.02 -5.24
CA GLU A 107 8.18 11.72 -4.17
C GLU A 107 7.04 12.75 -4.17
N THR A 108 5.80 12.28 -4.09
CA THR A 108 4.66 13.19 -3.90
C THR A 108 4.65 13.74 -2.47
N PRO A 109 3.98 14.88 -2.21
CA PRO A 109 3.81 15.36 -0.85
C PRO A 109 3.16 14.35 0.10
N LEU A 110 2.25 13.51 -0.39
CA LEU A 110 1.62 12.45 0.40
C LEU A 110 2.61 11.37 0.79
N GLU A 111 3.33 10.79 -0.18
CA GLU A 111 4.38 9.79 0.07
C GLU A 111 5.44 10.31 1.05
N ARG A 112 5.81 11.59 0.93
CA ARG A 112 6.73 12.23 1.87
C ARG A 112 6.19 12.26 3.28
N ASN A 113 4.92 12.62 3.45
CA ASN A 113 4.30 12.72 4.76
C ASN A 113 4.17 11.34 5.41
N GLU A 114 3.80 10.31 4.64
CA GLU A 114 3.76 8.92 5.11
C GLU A 114 5.14 8.46 5.58
N ARG A 115 6.18 8.67 4.76
CA ARG A 115 7.56 8.34 5.13
C ARG A 115 8.03 9.07 6.39
N LEU A 116 7.71 10.36 6.53
CA LEU A 116 8.06 11.15 7.71
C LEU A 116 7.31 10.69 8.96
N SER A 117 6.08 10.21 8.81
CA SER A 117 5.31 9.61 9.89
C SER A 117 5.98 8.32 10.38
N ASP A 118 6.37 7.43 9.46
CA ASP A 118 7.09 6.20 9.79
C ASP A 118 8.46 6.49 10.44
N GLU A 119 9.16 7.52 9.96
CA GLU A 119 10.43 7.98 10.54
C GLU A 119 10.24 8.47 11.97
N LEU A 120 9.18 9.24 12.22
CA LEU A 120 8.83 9.72 13.56
C LEU A 120 8.50 8.56 14.51
N GLU A 121 7.73 7.57 14.06
CA GLU A 121 7.40 6.37 14.83
C GLU A 121 8.65 5.60 15.28
N LYS A 122 9.58 5.38 14.34
CA LYS A 122 10.86 4.73 14.62
C LYS A 122 11.69 5.54 15.61
N ALA A 123 11.72 6.86 15.46
CA ALA A 123 12.42 7.74 16.39
C ALA A 123 11.80 7.68 17.79
N CYS A 124 10.47 7.73 17.92
CA CYS A 124 9.77 7.59 19.19
C CYS A 124 10.15 6.29 19.92
N THR A 125 10.25 5.18 19.17
CA THR A 125 10.65 3.87 19.71
C THR A 125 12.05 3.92 20.35
N VAL A 126 13.03 4.58 19.73
CA VAL A 126 14.40 4.71 20.26
C VAL A 126 14.42 5.40 21.62
N PHE A 127 13.54 6.37 21.84
CA PHE A 127 13.46 7.14 23.08
C PHE A 127 12.44 6.60 24.08
N GLY A 128 11.83 5.44 23.82
CA GLY A 128 10.80 4.87 24.70
C GLY A 128 9.51 5.70 24.75
N LEU A 129 9.23 6.45 23.69
CA LEU A 129 8.03 7.27 23.53
C LEU A 129 6.98 6.49 22.72
N TYR A 130 5.71 6.62 23.10
CA TYR A 130 4.60 6.00 22.36
C TYR A 130 4.26 6.81 21.11
N HIS A 131 4.29 6.15 19.95
CA HIS A 131 3.71 6.66 18.70
C HIS A 131 2.25 6.22 18.66
N GLY A 132 1.36 7.09 19.19
CA GLY A 132 -0.07 6.81 19.20
C GLY A 132 -0.81 7.29 20.45
N GLU A 133 -0.88 8.61 20.61
CA GLU A 133 -2.05 9.40 21.07
C GLU A 133 -1.78 10.84 20.59
N ILE A 134 -1.95 11.12 19.29
CA ILE A 134 -1.91 12.51 18.80
C ILE A 134 -3.22 13.17 19.24
N ASN A 135 -3.23 13.71 20.46
CA ASN A 135 -4.35 14.53 20.95
C ASN A 135 -4.52 15.82 20.12
N TRP A 136 -3.46 16.26 19.42
CA TRP A 136 -3.45 17.46 18.59
C TRP A 136 -2.32 17.45 17.55
N LEU A 137 -2.62 17.68 16.26
CA LEU A 137 -1.62 17.87 15.20
C LEU A 137 -1.36 19.37 14.98
N SER A 138 -0.13 19.82 15.25
CA SER A 138 0.28 21.18 14.87
C SER A 138 0.76 21.19 13.43
N PHE A 139 0.02 21.82 12.52
CA PHE A 139 0.45 22.01 11.14
C PHE A 139 0.81 23.46 10.86
N SER A 140 1.73 23.67 9.91
CA SER A 140 2.08 25.00 9.41
C SER A 140 2.29 24.90 7.90
N THR A 141 1.78 25.88 7.15
CA THR A 141 1.93 25.97 5.71
C THR A 141 2.35 27.38 5.28
N LYS A 142 2.90 27.49 4.07
CA LYS A 142 3.20 28.77 3.44
C LYS A 142 1.95 29.29 2.72
N LEU A 143 1.58 30.53 2.99
CA LEU A 143 0.48 31.22 2.33
C LEU A 143 1.01 32.10 1.21
N TYR A 144 0.37 32.01 0.04
CA TYR A 144 0.68 32.81 -1.14
C TYR A 144 -0.58 33.53 -1.62
N ARG A 145 -0.41 34.72 -2.20
CA ARG A 145 -1.46 35.48 -2.90
C ARG A 145 -0.90 35.95 -4.23
N ASP A 146 -1.57 35.63 -5.33
CA ASP A 146 -1.15 36.01 -6.68
C ASP A 146 0.33 35.67 -6.96
N GLY A 147 0.76 34.47 -6.53
CA GLY A 147 2.15 34.00 -6.64
C GLY A 147 3.15 34.60 -5.64
N HIS A 148 2.76 35.62 -4.86
CA HIS A 148 3.63 36.28 -3.90
C HIS A 148 3.51 35.64 -2.52
N PHE A 149 4.66 35.40 -1.88
CA PHE A 149 4.70 34.87 -0.52
C PHE A 149 4.17 35.90 0.48
N VAL A 150 3.19 35.49 1.29
CA VAL A 150 2.51 36.34 2.28
C VAL A 150 3.02 36.05 3.70
N GLY A 151 3.26 34.79 4.02
CA GLY A 151 3.67 34.38 5.37
C GLY A 151 3.40 32.90 5.62
N PHE A 152 3.56 32.48 6.86
CA PHE A 152 3.19 31.15 7.30
C PHE A 152 1.91 31.22 8.13
N VAL A 153 1.04 30.23 7.97
CA VAL A 153 -0.17 30.03 8.78
C VAL A 153 -0.16 28.61 9.31
N GLY A 154 -0.55 28.44 10.56
CA GLY A 154 -0.66 27.14 11.18
C GLY A 154 -1.70 27.11 12.29
N CYS A 155 -1.88 25.94 12.87
CA CYS A 155 -2.76 25.74 14.03
C CYS A 155 -2.00 24.90 15.05
N ASN A 156 -1.93 25.34 16.30
CA ASN A 156 -1.30 24.61 17.40
C ASN A 156 -2.23 24.63 18.63
N GLN A 157 -1.79 24.08 19.76
CA GLN A 157 -2.60 24.02 20.99
C GLN A 157 -3.09 25.39 21.51
N GLN A 158 -2.48 26.50 21.08
CA GLN A 158 -2.89 27.87 21.43
C GLN A 158 -3.93 28.45 20.45
N GLY A 159 -4.25 27.72 19.38
CA GLY A 159 -5.18 28.12 18.32
C GLY A 159 -4.49 28.38 16.99
N TRP A 160 -5.16 29.16 16.13
CA TRP A 160 -4.61 29.56 14.84
C TRP A 160 -3.47 30.54 15.04
N TYR A 161 -2.35 30.35 14.34
CA TYR A 161 -1.25 31.31 14.37
C TYR A 161 -0.73 31.65 12.97
N ALA A 162 -0.13 32.83 12.85
CA ALA A 162 0.58 33.25 11.64
C ALA A 162 1.91 33.93 11.98
N ARG A 163 2.88 33.79 11.08
CA ARG A 163 4.16 34.50 11.15
C ARG A 163 4.51 35.04 9.76
N PRO A 164 4.83 36.34 9.61
CA PRO A 164 5.26 36.88 8.32
C PRO A 164 6.60 36.31 7.83
N ARG A 165 7.42 35.80 8.75
CA ARG A 165 8.77 35.27 8.49
C ARG A 165 8.98 33.95 9.24
N GLN A 166 9.88 33.12 8.75
CA GLN A 166 10.14 31.77 9.29
C GLN A 166 10.55 31.77 10.76
N TYR A 167 11.29 32.79 11.21
CA TYR A 167 11.73 32.96 12.59
C TYR A 167 11.04 34.14 13.31
N GLY A 168 9.85 34.53 12.85
CA GLY A 168 9.07 35.61 13.45
C GLY A 168 8.20 35.15 14.63
N VAL A 169 7.74 36.11 15.43
CA VAL A 169 6.80 35.87 16.54
C VAL A 169 5.44 35.43 15.98
N ASN A 170 4.84 34.43 16.63
CA ASN A 170 3.50 33.95 16.30
C ASN A 170 2.43 34.99 16.66
N ARG A 171 1.58 35.34 15.70
CA ARG A 171 0.34 36.10 15.90
C ARG A 171 -0.80 35.10 16.00
N VAL A 172 -1.46 35.00 17.15
CA VAL A 172 -2.49 33.99 17.42
C VAL A 172 -3.89 34.59 17.28
N ALA A 173 -4.86 33.82 16.77
CA ALA A 173 -6.26 34.20 16.66
C ALA A 173 -7.22 33.03 16.86
N GLY A 174 -8.50 33.34 17.11
CA GLY A 174 -9.55 32.34 17.31
C GLY A 174 -10.05 31.65 16.03
N SER A 175 -9.67 32.16 14.85
CA SER A 175 -10.09 31.59 13.57
C SER A 175 -9.01 31.74 12.49
N ALA A 176 -9.07 30.87 11.46
CA ALA A 176 -8.18 30.96 10.30
C ALA A 176 -8.32 32.30 9.55
N LYS A 177 -9.54 32.84 9.49
CA LYS A 177 -9.83 34.12 8.83
C LYS A 177 -9.08 35.27 9.51
N ASP A 178 -9.17 35.34 10.83
CA ASP A 178 -8.58 36.42 11.62
C ASP A 178 -7.05 36.33 11.61
N VAL A 179 -6.51 35.10 11.61
CA VAL A 179 -5.06 34.90 11.56
C VAL A 179 -4.46 35.26 10.20
N ILE A 180 -5.18 34.98 9.10
CA ILE A 180 -4.78 35.41 7.76
C ILE A 180 -4.86 36.93 7.63
N ALA A 181 -5.91 37.55 8.19
CA ALA A 181 -6.03 39.01 8.23
C ALA A 181 -4.87 39.67 8.99
N SER A 182 -4.33 39.00 10.02
CA SER A 182 -3.15 39.47 10.76
C SER A 182 -1.87 39.57 9.92
N LEU A 183 -1.82 38.91 8.75
CA LEU A 183 -0.74 39.04 7.77
C LEU A 183 -0.92 40.26 6.84
N GLY A 184 -1.94 41.09 7.06
CA GLY A 184 -2.27 42.24 6.22
C GLY A 184 -3.08 41.90 4.98
N VAL A 185 -3.58 40.66 4.88
CA VAL A 185 -4.42 40.22 3.76
C VAL A 185 -5.86 40.67 3.99
N ARG A 186 -6.39 41.50 3.08
CA ARG A 186 -7.81 41.87 3.06
C ARG A 186 -8.62 40.82 2.29
N THR A 187 -9.86 40.61 2.73
CA THR A 187 -10.84 39.76 2.02
C THR A 187 -11.02 40.27 0.59
N ALA A 188 -11.05 39.35 -0.38
CA ALA A 188 -11.47 39.69 -1.73
C ALA A 188 -12.92 40.21 -1.67
N VAL A 189 -13.16 41.40 -2.22
CA VAL A 189 -14.51 41.89 -2.45
C VAL A 189 -15.05 41.08 -3.63
N ALA A 190 -16.21 40.45 -3.47
CA ALA A 190 -16.87 39.78 -4.58
C ALA A 190 -17.08 40.80 -5.71
N ALA A 191 -16.60 40.46 -6.91
CA ALA A 191 -16.85 41.23 -8.12
C ALA A 191 -18.28 41.02 -8.61
#